data_AF-A0A835MG49-F1
#
_entry.id   AF-A0A835MG49-F1
#
_cell.length_a   1.000
_cell.length_b   1.000
_cell.length_c   1.000
_cell.angle_alpha   90.00
_cell.angle_beta   90.00
_cell.angle_gamma   90.00
#
_symmetry.space_group_name_H-M   'P 1'
#
loop_
_entity.id
_entity.type
_entity.pdbx_description
1 polymer ?
#
loop_
_entity_poly.entity_id
_entity_poly.type
_entity_poly.pdbx_seq_one_letter_code
_entity_poly.pdbx_strand_id
1 'polypeptide(L)'
;MMSVVASIGKKMKVPVTFINITQLSEYRIDSHSSVYTKTGGKLLTKEQRADPFQHADCIHWCLPGVPDTWNQIFLAYLVRCMQRKCTVSI
;
A
#
# COMPACT_ATOMS: atom_id res chain seq x y z
N MET A 1 10.01 12.85 3.63
CA MET A 1 10.24 11.46 4.08
C MET A 1 10.81 10.58 2.96
N MET A 2 10.16 10.50 1.78
CA MET A 2 10.58 9.60 0.69
C MET A 2 12.01 9.83 0.16
N SER A 3 12.50 11.08 0.21
CA SER A 3 13.90 11.41 -0.14
C SER A 3 14.93 10.72 0.75
N VAL A 4 14.61 10.53 2.04
CA VAL A 4 15.49 9.85 3.00
C VAL A 4 15.53 8.35 2.71
N VAL A 5 14.37 7.73 2.50
CA VAL A 5 14.26 6.30 2.14
C VAL A 5 15.03 6.00 0.86
N ALA A 6 14.87 6.85 -0.17
CA ALA A 6 15.60 6.71 -1.42
C ALA A 6 17.13 6.87 -1.24
N SER A 7 17.55 7.80 -0.38
CA SER A 7 18.98 8.04 -0.09
C SER A 7 19.62 6.88 0.68
N ILE A 8 18.90 6.29 1.64
CA ILE A 8 19.35 5.11 2.38
C ILE A 8 19.42 3.89 1.48
N GLY A 9 18.39 3.66 0.65
CA GLY A 9 18.34 2.54 -0.29
C GLY A 9 19.55 2.51 -1.23
N LYS A 10 20.03 3.67 -1.69
CA LYS A 10 21.25 3.78 -2.52
C LYS A 10 22.54 3.39 -1.79
N LYS A 11 22.56 3.45 -0.45
CA LYS A 11 23.73 3.12 0.38
C LYS A 11 23.73 1.66 0.86
N MET A 12 22.68 0.90 0.58
CA MET A 12 22.57 -0.49 1.01
C MET A 12 23.49 -1.41 0.18
N LYS A 13 24.15 -2.36 0.85
CA LYS A 13 25.02 -3.37 0.22
C LYS A 13 24.23 -4.30 -0.71
N VAL A 14 22.99 -4.62 -0.35
CA VAL A 14 22.08 -5.42 -1.18
C VAL A 14 21.25 -4.47 -2.04
N PRO A 15 21.18 -4.68 -3.37
CA PRO A 15 20.39 -3.81 -4.24
C PRO A 15 18.90 -3.94 -3.92
N VAL A 16 18.28 -2.81 -3.58
CA VAL A 16 16.84 -2.71 -3.27
C VAL A 16 16.14 -1.93 -4.38
N THR A 17 15.04 -2.47 -4.89
CA THR A 17 14.14 -1.74 -5.77
C THR A 17 13.00 -1.15 -4.93
N PHE A 18 12.84 0.16 -4.98
CA PHE A 18 11.79 0.85 -4.24
C PHE A 18 10.54 1.01 -5.11
N ILE A 19 9.38 0.58 -4.59
CA ILE A 19 8.07 0.77 -5.23
C ILE A 19 7.41 1.99 -4.57
N ASN A 20 7.44 3.14 -5.25
CA ASN A 20 6.86 4.36 -4.72
C ASN A 20 5.35 4.40 -4.94
N ILE A 21 4.60 4.02 -3.90
CA ILE A 21 3.14 4.02 -3.87
C ILE A 21 2.54 5.30 -3.27
N THR A 22 3.35 6.26 -2.80
CA THR A 22 2.85 7.39 -2.00
C THR A 22 1.87 8.26 -2.80
N GLN A 23 2.31 8.86 -3.90
CA GLN A 23 1.49 9.79 -4.68
C GLN A 23 0.26 9.10 -5.29
N LEU A 24 0.38 7.86 -5.78
CA LEU A 24 -0.78 7.15 -6.33
C LEU A 24 -1.84 6.85 -5.26
N SER A 25 -1.40 6.58 -4.03
CA SER A 25 -2.31 6.26 -2.92
C SER A 25 -2.96 7.53 -2.34
N GLU A 26 -2.26 8.66 -2.39
CA GLU A 26 -2.80 9.97 -1.98
C GLU A 26 -4.04 10.38 -2.79
N TYR A 27 -4.13 9.96 -4.06
CA TYR A 27 -5.33 10.21 -4.87
C TYR A 27 -6.56 9.38 -4.46
N ARG A 28 -6.39 8.37 -3.59
CA ARG A 28 -7.42 7.36 -3.29
C ARG A 28 -8.05 7.52 -1.91
N ILE A 29 -8.36 8.76 -1.50
CA ILE A 29 -9.06 9.05 -0.23
C ILE A 29 -10.38 8.29 -0.08
N ASP A 30 -11.01 7.92 -1.20
CA ASP A 30 -12.24 7.14 -1.30
C ASP A 30 -12.11 5.69 -0.84
N SER A 31 -10.89 5.16 -0.78
CA SER A 31 -10.64 3.73 -0.61
C SER A 31 -10.39 3.30 0.84
N HIS A 32 -10.45 4.23 1.78
CA HIS A 32 -10.29 3.94 3.20
C HIS A 32 -11.47 3.17 3.78
N SER A 33 -11.23 2.40 4.85
CA SER A 33 -12.28 1.65 5.54
C SER A 33 -13.29 2.55 6.24
N SER A 34 -12.90 3.77 6.63
CA SER A 34 -13.77 4.74 7.31
C SER A 34 -14.43 4.08 8.54
N VAL A 35 -15.75 4.18 8.68
CA VAL A 35 -16.51 3.58 9.78
C VAL A 35 -16.83 2.09 9.59
N TYR A 36 -16.38 1.48 8.50
CA TYR A 36 -16.54 0.05 8.21
C TYR A 36 -15.32 -0.75 8.68
N THR A 37 -14.78 -0.38 9.85
CA THR A 37 -13.61 -1.00 10.47
C THR A 37 -13.98 -1.77 11.74
N LYS A 38 -12.97 -2.36 12.37
CA LYS A 38 -13.06 -3.00 13.69
C LYS A 38 -12.18 -2.25 14.69
N THR A 39 -12.71 -2.00 15.88
CA THR A 39 -11.95 -1.43 17.02
C THR A 39 -11.93 -2.47 18.13
N GLY A 40 -10.74 -2.84 18.63
CA GLY A 40 -10.61 -3.88 19.65
C GLY A 40 -11.14 -5.26 19.22
N GLY A 41 -11.09 -5.56 17.92
CA GLY A 41 -11.57 -6.83 17.35
C GLY A 41 -13.08 -6.91 17.10
N LYS A 42 -13.86 -5.89 17.49
CA LYS A 42 -15.31 -5.83 17.29
C LYS A 42 -15.67 -4.80 16.23
N LEU A 43 -16.76 -5.06 15.50
CA LEU A 43 -17.32 -4.07 14.58
C LEU A 43 -17.89 -2.89 15.36
N LEU A 44 -17.74 -1.69 14.79
CA LEU A 44 -18.36 -0.49 15.34
C LEU A 44 -19.89 -0.65 15.42
N THR A 45 -20.48 -0.17 16.52
CA THR A 45 -21.94 -0.11 16.67
C THR A 45 -22.54 0.94 15.73
N LYS A 46 -23.88 0.95 15.58
CA LYS A 46 -24.55 1.94 14.72
C LYS A 46 -24.31 3.37 15.21
N GLU A 47 -24.27 3.56 16.52
CA GLU A 47 -24.02 4.85 17.18
C GLU A 47 -22.59 5.32 16.91
N GLN A 48 -21.61 4.42 16.99
CA GLN A 48 -20.22 4.73 16.68
C GLN A 48 -20.03 5.06 15.19
N ARG A 49 -20.71 4.35 14.29
CA ARG A 49 -20.67 4.67 12.85
C ARG A 49 -21.33 6.01 12.52
N ALA A 50 -22.25 6.49 13.36
CA ALA A 50 -22.90 7.77 13.19
C ALA A 50 -21.98 8.95 13.54
N ASP A 51 -20.84 8.71 14.21
CA ASP A 51 -19.79 9.71 14.45
C ASP A 51 -18.47 9.32 13.76
N PRO A 52 -18.34 9.58 12.45
CA PRO A 52 -17.09 9.33 11.71
C PRO A 52 -15.91 10.13 12.23
N PHE A 53 -16.13 11.29 12.86
CA PHE A 53 -15.02 12.14 13.31
C PHE A 53 -14.20 11.47 14.42
N GLN A 54 -14.86 10.67 15.27
CA GLN A 54 -14.22 9.93 16.35
C GLN A 54 -13.85 8.49 15.95
N HIS A 55 -14.55 7.90 14.97
CA HIS A 55 -14.49 6.46 14.72
C HIS A 55 -14.08 6.05 13.30
N ALA A 56 -13.87 6.99 12.38
CA ALA A 56 -13.41 6.65 11.04
C ALA A 56 -11.92 6.27 11.02
N ASP A 57 -11.63 5.18 10.33
CA ASP A 57 -10.28 4.74 10.02
C ASP A 57 -9.87 5.26 8.64
N CYS A 58 -9.02 6.30 8.65
CA CYS A 58 -8.47 6.96 7.46
C CYS A 58 -7.05 6.46 7.12
N ILE A 59 -6.63 5.31 7.66
CA ILE A 59 -5.27 4.76 7.48
C ILE A 59 -5.35 3.43 6.74
N HIS A 60 -6.31 2.58 7.11
CA HIS A 60 -6.50 1.28 6.46
C HIS A 60 -7.38 1.39 5.21
N TRP A 61 -7.28 0.37 4.36
CA TRP A 61 -7.94 0.31 3.06
C TRP A 61 -8.98 -0.81 3.05
N CYS A 62 -10.09 -0.58 2.36
CA CYS A 62 -11.02 -1.64 2.00
C CYS A 62 -10.34 -2.65 1.06
N LEU A 63 -10.80 -3.90 1.10
CA LEU A 63 -10.46 -4.95 0.15
C LEU A 63 -11.75 -5.47 -0.51
N PRO A 64 -11.81 -5.59 -1.84
CA PRO A 64 -10.77 -5.20 -2.82
C PRO A 64 -10.53 -3.68 -2.86
N GLY A 65 -9.30 -3.25 -3.18
CA GLY A 65 -8.94 -1.82 -3.13
C GLY A 65 -7.49 -1.46 -3.49
N VAL A 66 -7.01 -0.35 -2.94
CA VAL A 66 -5.67 0.22 -3.22
C VAL A 66 -4.52 -0.78 -3.00
N PRO A 67 -4.50 -1.61 -1.94
CA PRO A 67 -3.47 -2.62 -1.77
C PRO A 67 -3.37 -3.63 -2.92
N ASP A 68 -4.46 -3.89 -3.64
CA ASP A 68 -4.42 -4.80 -4.80
C ASP A 68 -3.61 -4.18 -5.95
N THR A 69 -3.71 -2.87 -6.14
CA THR A 69 -2.88 -2.15 -7.13
C THR A 69 -1.40 -2.22 -6.75
N TRP A 70 -1.07 -2.11 -5.46
CA TRP A 70 0.31 -2.27 -5.00
C TRP A 70 0.84 -3.68 -5.31
N ASN A 71 0.01 -4.71 -5.07
CA ASN A 71 0.33 -6.10 -5.37
C ASN A 71 0.52 -6.35 -6.87
N GLN A 72 -0.30 -5.72 -7.71
CA GLN A 72 -0.14 -5.80 -9.18
C GLN A 72 1.18 -5.17 -9.65
N ILE A 73 1.54 -3.99 -9.12
CA ILE A 73 2.83 -3.36 -9.41
C ILE A 73 3.98 -4.26 -8.96
N PHE A 74 3.91 -4.79 -7.73
CA PHE A 74 4.91 -5.72 -7.21
C PHE A 74 5.08 -6.96 -8.09
N LEU A 75 3.97 -7.58 -8.51
CA LEU A 75 3.99 -8.73 -9.41
C LEU A 75 4.65 -8.37 -10.76
N ALA A 76 4.35 -7.20 -11.32
CA ALA A 76 4.98 -6.73 -12.56
C ALA A 76 6.51 -6.60 -12.40
N TYR A 77 7.00 -6.11 -11.26
CA TYR A 77 8.44 -6.06 -10.97
C TYR A 77 9.07 -7.45 -10.86
N LEU A 78 8.40 -8.40 -10.20
CA LEU A 78 8.87 -9.79 -10.09
C LEU A 78 8.97 -10.45 -11.46
N VAL A 79 7.91 -10.36 -12.27
CA VAL A 79 7.87 -10.92 -13.63
C VAL A 79 8.96 -10.29 -14.50
N ARG A 80 9.14 -8.96 -14.44
CA ARG A 80 10.22 -8.28 -15.17
C ARG A 80 11.62 -8.74 -14.72
N CYS A 81 11.82 -8.96 -13.42
CA CYS A 81 13.08 -9.45 -12.88
C CYS A 81 13.40 -10.87 -13.39
N MET A 82 12.40 -11.76 -13.37
CA MET A 82 12.53 -13.11 -13.90
C MET A 82 12.83 -13.10 -15.40
N GLN A 83 12.10 -12.30 -16.19
CA GLN A 83 12.36 -12.15 -17.62
C GLN A 83 13.79 -11.66 -17.90
N ARG A 84 14.26 -10.63 -17.16
CA ARG A 84 15.62 -10.10 -17.33
C ARG A 84 16.72 -11.13 -17.01
N LYS A 85 16.49 -12.00 -16.02
CA LYS A 85 17.39 -13.13 -15.71
C LYS A 85 17.33 -14.25 -16.75
N CYS A 86 16.20 -14.40 -17.45
CA CYS A 86 16.04 -15.36 -18.56
C CYS A 86 16.54 -14.84 -19.93
N THR A 87 16.68 -13.53 -20.13
CA THR A 87 17.21 -12.94 -21.39
C THR A 87 18.73 -12.99 -21.57
N VAL A 88 19.48 -13.65 -20.68
CA VAL A 88 20.89 -13.98 -20.91
C VAL A 88 21.02 -15.50 -20.92
N SER A 89 20.47 -16.13 -21.97
CA SER A 89 20.68 -17.54 -22.34
C SER A 89 20.11 -17.80 -23.74
N ILE A 90 20.61 -17.08 -24.75
CA ILE A 90 20.81 -17.55 -26.13
C ILE A 90 22.10 -16.88 -26.63
#